data_AF-A0A9E6ECF5-F1
#
_entry.id   AF-A0A9E6ECF5-F1
#
_cell.length_a   1.000
_cell.length_b   1.000
_cell.length_c   1.000
_cell.angle_alpha   90.00
_cell.angle_beta   90.00
_cell.angle_gamma   90.00
#
_symmetry.space_group_name_H-M   'P 1'
#
loop_
_entity.id
_entity.type
_entity.pdbx_description
1 polymer ?
#
loop_
_entity_poly.entity_id
_entity_poly.type
_entity_poly.pdbx_seq_one_letter_code
_entity_poly.pdbx_strand_id
1 'polypeptide(L)'
;MSEVVLVTGASGFIGSHLVDRCLRDGYHVKALVRKGNACMAALRKSGVEVVEGDVRDAASVDAAVQGCNIVLHSAARTSDWGPMQDFLDINVGGTRNVCESSLRHGVRRLVHISSFECFPHYRLDRIDENTSYAPRNASYADTKIGSSKEVWEAKRRGLSVSVVYPAWVYGPNDKTLFPLLADGIRKRQMIYWMRNARMSMVYIDNLVDLIMLAATQPSADGEGYLACDDEDMTFEGLCSRIAAGIGSPAPSIYLPFRLVHTLAGLMESVYRMIGSPTRPLLTRQAVEVLSSRAVVDCSKARKSLGWQSRVGQKEGIRRTLDWLMTVDPSHWKSK
;
A
#
# COMPACT_ATOMS: atom_id res chain seq x y z
N MET A 1 -17.96 -20.74 -16.75
CA MET A 1 -17.48 -19.39 -17.16
C MET A 1 -16.34 -19.02 -16.23
N SER A 2 -15.28 -18.40 -16.73
CA SER A 2 -14.20 -17.87 -15.89
C SER A 2 -14.76 -16.77 -14.98
N GLU A 3 -14.36 -16.75 -13.72
CA GLU A 3 -14.80 -15.70 -12.79
C GLU A 3 -14.23 -14.34 -13.20
N VAL A 4 -15.02 -13.29 -13.01
CA VAL A 4 -14.65 -11.92 -13.34
C VAL A 4 -14.13 -11.22 -12.08
N VAL A 5 -12.92 -10.67 -12.17
CA VAL A 5 -12.27 -9.92 -11.09
C VAL A 5 -12.10 -8.47 -11.50
N LEU A 6 -12.65 -7.55 -10.71
CA LEU A 6 -12.33 -6.12 -10.83
C LEU A 6 -11.12 -5.78 -9.98
N VAL A 7 -10.10 -5.15 -10.58
CA VAL A 7 -9.00 -4.51 -9.86
C VAL A 7 -9.13 -3.00 -9.98
N THR A 8 -9.32 -2.32 -8.85
CA THR A 8 -9.18 -0.85 -8.80
C THR A 8 -7.75 -0.48 -8.43
N GLY A 9 -7.25 0.64 -8.94
CA GLY A 9 -5.85 1.03 -8.71
C GLY A 9 -4.87 0.18 -9.51
N ALA A 10 -5.31 -0.41 -10.62
CA ALA A 10 -4.51 -1.28 -11.50
C ALA A 10 -3.23 -0.61 -12.06
N SER A 11 -3.18 0.72 -12.11
CA SER A 11 -1.98 1.47 -12.50
C SER A 11 -0.95 1.62 -11.36
N GLY A 12 -1.33 1.29 -10.13
CA GLY A 12 -0.49 1.38 -8.93
C GLY A 12 0.40 0.15 -8.77
N PHE A 13 1.32 0.21 -7.79
CA PHE A 13 2.27 -0.87 -7.54
C PHE A 13 1.56 -2.19 -7.17
N ILE A 14 0.74 -2.20 -6.12
CA ILE A 14 0.01 -3.42 -5.71
C ILE A 14 -0.98 -3.85 -6.80
N GLY A 15 -1.75 -2.91 -7.35
CA GLY A 15 -2.78 -3.20 -8.34
C GLY A 15 -2.26 -3.83 -9.62
N SER A 16 -1.09 -3.43 -10.13
CA SER A 16 -0.52 -4.03 -11.35
C SER A 16 -0.13 -5.50 -11.12
N HIS A 17 0.47 -5.80 -9.97
CA HIS A 17 0.82 -7.18 -9.60
C HIS A 17 -0.41 -8.06 -9.36
N LEU A 18 -1.52 -7.48 -8.86
CA LEU A 18 -2.80 -8.18 -8.76
C LEU A 18 -3.38 -8.49 -10.13
N VAL A 19 -3.34 -7.56 -11.09
CA VAL A 19 -3.76 -7.82 -12.48
C VAL A 19 -2.97 -8.98 -13.08
N ASP A 20 -1.64 -8.92 -12.98
CA ASP A 20 -0.75 -9.97 -13.52
C ASP A 20 -1.01 -11.33 -12.87
N ARG A 21 -1.31 -11.36 -11.57
CA ARG A 21 -1.69 -12.59 -10.88
C ARG A 21 -3.05 -13.11 -11.35
N CYS A 22 -4.08 -12.27 -11.42
CA CYS A 22 -5.41 -12.70 -11.85
C CYS A 22 -5.40 -13.24 -13.28
N LEU A 23 -4.64 -12.61 -14.20
CA LEU A 23 -4.47 -13.12 -15.57
C LEU A 23 -3.79 -14.50 -15.59
N ARG A 24 -2.71 -14.69 -14.82
CA ARG A 24 -2.01 -15.98 -14.71
C ARG A 24 -2.90 -17.09 -14.13
N ASP A 25 -3.76 -16.74 -13.18
CA ASP A 25 -4.70 -17.68 -12.57
C ASP A 25 -5.94 -17.95 -13.45
N GLY A 26 -6.04 -17.31 -14.63
CA GLY A 26 -7.11 -17.57 -15.61
C GLY A 26 -8.42 -16.82 -15.38
N TYR A 27 -8.42 -15.77 -14.56
CA TYR A 27 -9.59 -14.90 -14.37
C TYR A 27 -9.80 -13.96 -15.56
N HIS A 28 -11.05 -13.59 -15.81
CA HIS A 28 -11.35 -12.44 -16.67
C HIS A 28 -11.16 -11.17 -15.84
N VAL A 29 -10.22 -10.31 -16.23
CA VAL A 29 -9.85 -9.15 -15.41
C VAL A 29 -10.48 -7.89 -15.98
N LYS A 30 -11.23 -7.18 -15.13
CA LYS A 30 -11.62 -5.78 -15.33
C LYS A 30 -10.69 -4.87 -14.55
N ALA A 31 -10.33 -3.73 -15.12
CA ALA A 31 -9.54 -2.71 -14.44
C ALA A 31 -10.22 -1.34 -14.52
N LEU A 32 -10.55 -0.76 -13.37
CA LEU A 32 -10.98 0.65 -13.29
C LEU A 32 -9.75 1.55 -13.33
N VAL A 33 -9.61 2.33 -14.40
CA VAL A 33 -8.46 3.18 -14.64
C VAL A 33 -8.90 4.60 -14.99
N ARG A 34 -8.25 5.60 -14.38
CA ARG A 34 -8.51 7.01 -14.69
C ARG A 34 -8.25 7.29 -16.17
N LYS A 35 -9.13 8.08 -16.79
CA LYS A 35 -9.03 8.51 -18.18
C LYS A 35 -7.63 9.07 -18.48
N GLY A 36 -7.05 8.63 -19.60
CA GLY A 36 -5.74 9.11 -20.07
C GLY A 36 -4.52 8.51 -19.35
N ASN A 37 -4.69 7.52 -18.47
CA ASN A 37 -3.55 6.85 -17.86
C ASN A 37 -2.76 6.03 -18.89
N ALA A 38 -1.44 6.19 -18.92
CA ALA A 38 -0.56 5.51 -19.87
C ALA A 38 -0.62 3.97 -19.78
N CYS A 39 -1.02 3.38 -18.65
CA CYS A 39 -1.08 1.93 -18.49
C CYS A 39 -2.20 1.27 -19.30
N MET A 40 -3.20 2.02 -19.78
CA MET A 40 -4.40 1.47 -20.41
C MET A 40 -4.11 0.68 -21.67
N ALA A 41 -3.18 1.15 -22.51
CA ALA A 41 -2.80 0.45 -23.73
C ALA A 41 -2.15 -0.92 -23.43
N ALA A 42 -1.27 -0.96 -22.42
CA ALA A 42 -0.62 -2.19 -21.98
C ALA A 42 -1.66 -3.18 -21.40
N LEU A 43 -2.58 -2.71 -20.55
CA LEU A 43 -3.64 -3.52 -19.98
C LEU A 43 -4.52 -4.17 -21.06
N ARG A 44 -5.00 -3.38 -22.03
CA ARG A 44 -5.81 -3.89 -23.15
C ARG A 44 -5.07 -4.94 -23.96
N LYS A 45 -3.77 -4.72 -24.24
CA LYS A 45 -2.92 -5.68 -24.95
C LYS A 45 -2.76 -7.01 -24.19
N SER A 46 -2.79 -6.98 -22.86
CA SER A 46 -2.74 -8.17 -22.00
C SER A 46 -4.10 -8.86 -21.83
N GLY A 47 -5.15 -8.43 -22.53
CA GLY A 47 -6.49 -9.02 -22.45
C GLY A 47 -7.34 -8.51 -21.28
N VAL A 48 -6.94 -7.43 -20.61
CA VAL A 48 -7.71 -6.80 -19.53
C VAL A 48 -8.81 -5.92 -20.12
N GLU A 49 -10.03 -6.07 -19.62
CA GLU A 49 -11.13 -5.16 -19.89
C GLU A 49 -10.94 -3.86 -19.10
N VAL A 50 -10.54 -2.79 -19.80
CA VAL A 50 -10.30 -1.48 -19.18
C VAL A 50 -11.59 -0.69 -19.13
N VAL A 51 -12.05 -0.40 -17.92
CA VAL A 51 -13.16 0.51 -17.64
C VAL A 51 -12.59 1.88 -17.28
N GLU A 52 -12.86 2.87 -18.13
CA GLU A 52 -12.37 4.23 -17.91
C GLU A 52 -13.25 4.93 -16.89
N GLY A 53 -12.65 5.41 -15.79
CA GLY A 53 -13.42 6.09 -14.75
C GLY A 53 -12.58 6.44 -13.54
N ASP A 54 -13.21 7.12 -12.59
CA ASP A 54 -12.60 7.51 -11.32
C ASP A 54 -13.37 6.87 -10.17
N VAL A 55 -12.65 6.42 -9.14
CA VAL A 55 -13.29 5.80 -7.97
C VAL A 55 -14.18 6.78 -7.21
N ARG A 56 -13.94 8.09 -7.34
CA ARG A 56 -14.77 9.15 -6.77
C ARG A 56 -16.14 9.26 -7.42
N ASP A 57 -16.28 8.79 -8.67
CA ASP A 57 -17.54 8.81 -9.40
C ASP A 57 -18.29 7.49 -9.21
N ALA A 58 -19.43 7.54 -8.53
CA ALA A 58 -20.26 6.38 -8.25
C ALA A 58 -20.76 5.69 -9.54
N ALA A 59 -21.04 6.43 -10.61
CA ALA A 59 -21.51 5.84 -11.87
C ALA A 59 -20.39 5.06 -12.58
N SER A 60 -19.19 5.65 -12.63
CA SER A 60 -17.98 4.97 -13.13
C SER A 60 -17.68 3.68 -12.36
N VAL A 61 -17.76 3.73 -11.02
CA VAL A 61 -17.55 2.54 -10.18
C VAL A 61 -18.63 1.49 -10.44
N ASP A 62 -19.89 1.90 -10.58
CA ASP A 62 -21.00 0.98 -10.80
C ASP A 62 -20.87 0.19 -12.11
N ALA A 63 -20.52 0.89 -13.19
CA ALA A 63 -20.24 0.26 -14.48
C ALA A 63 -19.06 -0.73 -14.40
N ALA A 64 -18.04 -0.42 -13.59
CA ALA A 64 -16.88 -1.29 -13.42
C ALA A 64 -17.18 -2.56 -12.61
N VAL A 65 -18.01 -2.45 -11.58
CA VAL A 65 -18.38 -3.57 -10.69
C VAL A 65 -19.41 -4.49 -11.32
N GLN A 66 -20.26 -3.99 -12.22
CA GLN A 66 -21.30 -4.78 -12.88
C GLN A 66 -20.73 -6.06 -13.52
N GLY A 67 -21.30 -7.21 -13.13
CA GLY A 67 -20.93 -8.53 -13.61
C GLY A 67 -19.66 -9.12 -12.98
N CYS A 68 -19.07 -8.48 -11.96
CA CYS A 68 -17.89 -8.99 -11.27
C CYS A 68 -18.25 -9.95 -10.13
N ASN A 69 -17.46 -11.02 -9.98
CA ASN A 69 -17.58 -11.94 -8.85
C ASN A 69 -16.74 -11.49 -7.65
N ILE A 70 -15.55 -10.93 -7.92
CA ILE A 70 -14.59 -10.48 -6.91
C ILE A 70 -14.19 -9.04 -7.24
N VAL A 71 -14.04 -8.22 -6.20
CA VAL A 71 -13.45 -6.88 -6.30
C VAL A 71 -12.20 -6.81 -5.42
N LEU A 72 -11.05 -6.48 -6.03
CA LEU A 72 -9.79 -6.20 -5.35
C LEU A 72 -9.59 -4.68 -5.32
N HIS A 73 -9.86 -4.07 -4.16
CA HIS A 73 -9.85 -2.63 -4.01
C HIS A 73 -8.49 -2.11 -3.52
N SER A 74 -7.61 -1.76 -4.47
CA SER A 74 -6.29 -1.19 -4.21
C SER A 74 -6.17 0.30 -4.58
N ALA A 75 -7.23 0.94 -5.07
CA ALA A 75 -7.21 2.37 -5.37
C ALA A 75 -7.09 3.20 -4.09
N ALA A 76 -6.03 4.00 -3.97
CA ALA A 76 -5.84 4.91 -2.86
C ALA A 76 -4.86 6.02 -3.23
N ARG A 77 -4.97 7.15 -2.52
CA ARG A 77 -3.91 8.15 -2.41
C ARG A 77 -3.03 7.80 -1.22
N THR A 78 -1.78 7.42 -1.49
CA THR A 78 -0.80 6.92 -0.49
C THR A 78 0.27 7.94 -0.09
N SER A 79 0.18 9.18 -0.58
CA SER A 79 1.10 10.26 -0.18
C SER A 79 0.80 10.72 1.25
N ASP A 80 1.76 11.35 1.90
CA ASP A 80 1.62 12.08 3.17
C ASP A 80 1.47 13.60 2.94
N TRP A 81 1.17 14.03 1.71
CA TRP A 81 1.12 15.44 1.32
C TRP A 81 -0.01 15.75 0.32
N GLY A 82 -0.61 16.92 0.53
CA GLY A 82 -1.69 17.48 -0.29
C GLY A 82 -2.98 17.72 0.50
N PRO A 83 -4.03 18.22 -0.17
CA PRO A 83 -5.29 18.58 0.45
C PRO A 83 -5.96 17.37 1.10
N MET A 84 -6.40 17.49 2.36
CA MET A 84 -7.13 16.43 3.08
C MET A 84 -8.37 15.97 2.30
N GLN A 85 -9.07 16.89 1.64
CA GLN A 85 -10.25 16.56 0.85
C GLN A 85 -9.97 15.51 -0.23
N ASP A 86 -8.83 15.61 -0.92
CA ASP A 86 -8.45 14.61 -1.92
C ASP A 86 -8.27 13.22 -1.33
N PHE A 87 -7.75 13.14 -0.09
CA PHE A 87 -7.63 11.86 0.62
C PHE A 87 -8.99 11.32 1.01
N LEU A 88 -9.89 12.17 1.51
CA LEU A 88 -11.26 11.78 1.88
C LEU A 88 -12.04 11.30 0.67
N ASP A 89 -12.04 12.05 -0.43
CA ASP A 89 -12.79 11.72 -1.64
C ASP A 89 -12.31 10.41 -2.26
N ILE A 90 -10.99 10.20 -2.33
CA ILE A 90 -10.42 9.00 -2.96
C ILE A 90 -10.48 7.79 -2.01
N ASN A 91 -9.94 7.92 -0.80
CA ASN A 91 -9.77 6.78 0.09
C ASN A 91 -11.07 6.41 0.81
N VAL A 92 -11.90 7.39 1.22
CA VAL A 92 -13.15 7.10 1.94
C VAL A 92 -14.32 7.07 0.96
N GLY A 93 -14.53 8.15 0.21
CA GLY A 93 -15.62 8.26 -0.77
C GLY A 93 -15.52 7.18 -1.85
N GLY A 94 -14.32 6.96 -2.40
CA GLY A 94 -14.08 5.91 -3.37
C GLY A 94 -14.35 4.50 -2.84
N THR A 95 -13.90 4.20 -1.62
CA THR A 95 -14.21 2.90 -0.99
C THR A 95 -15.71 2.75 -0.74
N ARG A 96 -16.41 3.80 -0.29
CA ARG A 96 -17.87 3.78 -0.14
C ARG A 96 -18.55 3.44 -1.47
N ASN A 97 -18.18 4.11 -2.57
CA ASN A 97 -18.75 3.83 -3.89
C ASN A 97 -18.56 2.36 -4.30
N VAL A 98 -17.36 1.81 -4.06
CA VAL A 98 -17.06 0.40 -4.35
C VAL A 98 -17.91 -0.53 -3.48
N CYS A 99 -18.06 -0.24 -2.19
CA CYS A 99 -18.91 -1.00 -1.28
C CYS A 99 -20.39 -0.98 -1.70
N GLU A 100 -20.95 0.19 -1.99
CA GLU A 100 -22.35 0.33 -2.41
C GLU A 100 -22.64 -0.42 -3.71
N SER A 101 -21.75 -0.30 -4.68
CA SER A 101 -21.91 -1.01 -5.95
C SER A 101 -21.73 -2.53 -5.79
N SER A 102 -20.77 -2.95 -4.95
CA SER A 102 -20.55 -4.37 -4.65
C SER A 102 -21.77 -5.02 -3.99
N LEU A 103 -22.43 -4.30 -3.08
CA LEU A 103 -23.71 -4.70 -2.49
C LEU A 103 -24.81 -4.82 -3.54
N ARG A 104 -24.94 -3.80 -4.42
CA ARG A 104 -25.97 -3.74 -5.46
C ARG A 104 -25.87 -4.89 -6.46
N HIS A 105 -24.66 -5.22 -6.90
CA HIS A 105 -24.41 -6.26 -7.91
C HIS A 105 -24.13 -7.64 -7.32
N GLY A 106 -24.20 -7.79 -5.99
CA GLY A 106 -24.02 -9.09 -5.33
C GLY A 106 -22.62 -9.67 -5.50
N VAL A 107 -21.58 -8.84 -5.40
CA VAL A 107 -20.17 -9.28 -5.45
C VAL A 107 -19.93 -10.33 -4.36
N ARG A 108 -19.37 -11.48 -4.74
CA ARG A 108 -19.12 -12.63 -3.85
C ARG A 108 -18.04 -12.32 -2.81
N ARG A 109 -17.03 -11.51 -3.14
CA ARG A 109 -15.99 -11.08 -2.20
C ARG A 109 -15.40 -9.73 -2.60
N LEU A 110 -15.40 -8.78 -1.67
CA LEU A 110 -14.62 -7.54 -1.76
C LEU A 110 -13.37 -7.66 -0.86
N VAL A 111 -12.17 -7.61 -1.45
CA VAL A 111 -10.91 -7.50 -0.68
C VAL A 111 -10.43 -6.06 -0.70
N HIS A 112 -10.41 -5.43 0.47
CA HIS A 112 -9.94 -4.06 0.64
C HIS A 112 -8.47 -4.03 1.06
N ILE A 113 -7.66 -3.26 0.34
CA ILE A 113 -6.24 -3.07 0.67
C ILE A 113 -6.10 -1.80 1.51
N SER A 114 -6.08 -2.00 2.83
CA SER A 114 -5.89 -0.95 3.82
C SER A 114 -4.41 -0.73 4.11
N SER A 115 -4.02 -0.44 5.36
CA SER A 115 -2.62 -0.24 5.76
C SER A 115 -2.42 -0.55 7.23
N PHE A 116 -1.24 -1.08 7.58
CA PHE A 116 -0.83 -1.22 9.00
C PHE A 116 -0.78 0.14 9.72
N GLU A 117 -0.70 1.26 8.99
CA GLU A 117 -0.75 2.61 9.54
C GLU A 117 -2.09 2.99 10.21
N CYS A 118 -3.13 2.16 10.04
CA CYS A 118 -4.37 2.25 10.81
C CYS A 118 -4.18 1.97 12.31
N PHE A 119 -3.12 1.24 12.67
CA PHE A 119 -2.81 0.83 14.04
C PHE A 119 -1.73 1.74 14.65
N PRO A 120 -1.68 1.90 16.00
CA PRO A 120 -0.69 2.71 16.71
C PRO A 120 0.71 2.06 16.80
N HIS A 121 1.24 1.55 15.69
CA HIS A 121 2.50 0.80 15.56
C HIS A 121 3.77 1.53 16.04
N TYR A 122 3.74 2.85 16.27
CA TYR A 122 4.88 3.62 16.78
C TYR A 122 4.79 3.86 18.29
N ARG A 123 3.69 3.44 18.94
CA ARG A 123 3.47 3.52 20.40
C ARG A 123 3.49 2.17 21.10
N LEU A 124 3.51 1.09 20.32
CA LEU A 124 3.43 -0.29 20.80
C LEU A 124 4.64 -1.09 20.32
N ASP A 125 5.00 -2.12 21.06
CA ASP A 125 6.06 -3.07 20.68
C ASP A 125 5.55 -4.17 19.74
N ARG A 126 4.24 -4.37 19.68
CA ARG A 126 3.58 -5.35 18.82
C ARG A 126 2.19 -4.85 18.41
N ILE A 127 1.80 -5.13 17.18
CA ILE A 127 0.43 -4.97 16.70
C ILE A 127 -0.06 -6.29 16.08
N ASP A 128 -1.34 -6.57 16.27
CA ASP A 128 -2.07 -7.69 15.69
C ASP A 128 -3.46 -7.20 15.21
N GLU A 129 -4.28 -8.09 14.65
CA GLU A 129 -5.61 -7.70 14.14
C GLU A 129 -6.65 -7.42 15.23
N ASN A 130 -6.34 -7.69 16.51
CA ASN A 130 -7.17 -7.30 17.65
C ASN A 130 -6.86 -5.89 18.17
N THR A 131 -5.76 -5.31 17.70
CA THR A 131 -5.33 -3.97 18.09
C THR A 131 -6.31 -2.93 17.53
N SER A 132 -6.85 -2.06 18.38
CA SER A 132 -7.78 -1.00 17.94
C SER A 132 -7.11 0.00 16.99
N TYR A 133 -7.88 0.48 16.02
CA TYR A 133 -7.45 1.61 15.19
C TYR A 133 -7.21 2.87 16.02
N ALA A 134 -6.21 3.66 15.62
CA ALA A 134 -5.84 4.88 16.33
C ALA A 134 -5.60 6.03 15.33
N PRO A 135 -6.54 6.99 15.21
CA PRO A 135 -6.35 8.20 14.42
C PRO A 135 -5.16 9.04 14.90
N ARG A 136 -4.53 9.78 13.98
CA ARG A 136 -3.24 10.47 14.21
C ARG A 136 -3.18 11.89 13.70
N ASN A 137 -4.29 12.45 13.22
CA ASN A 137 -4.33 13.72 12.49
C ASN A 137 -3.40 13.68 11.26
N ALA A 138 -3.37 12.54 10.58
CA ALA A 138 -2.53 12.28 9.41
C ALA A 138 -3.40 11.86 8.23
N SER A 139 -3.28 12.58 7.11
CA SER A 139 -4.18 12.43 5.96
C SER A 139 -4.27 11.00 5.44
N TYR A 140 -3.15 10.30 5.30
CA TYR A 140 -3.17 8.92 4.80
C TYR A 140 -3.73 7.92 5.81
N ALA A 141 -3.19 7.92 7.04
CA ALA A 141 -3.57 6.95 8.05
C ALA A 141 -5.04 7.05 8.45
N ASP A 142 -5.54 8.27 8.67
CA ASP A 142 -6.90 8.51 9.14
C ASP A 142 -7.93 8.19 8.05
N THR A 143 -7.61 8.50 6.79
CA THR A 143 -8.50 8.13 5.67
C THR A 143 -8.45 6.64 5.34
N LYS A 144 -7.34 5.94 5.61
CA LYS A 144 -7.31 4.47 5.58
C LYS A 144 -8.17 3.86 6.69
N ILE A 145 -8.16 4.41 7.90
CA ILE A 145 -9.11 4.03 8.96
C ILE A 145 -10.55 4.26 8.48
N GLY A 146 -10.84 5.43 7.88
CA GLY A 146 -12.14 5.74 7.30
C GLY A 146 -12.57 4.72 6.25
N SER A 147 -11.70 4.38 5.30
CA SER A 147 -11.96 3.39 4.26
C SER A 147 -12.29 1.99 4.83
N SER A 148 -11.54 1.55 5.85
CA SER A 148 -11.82 0.26 6.50
C SER A 148 -13.19 0.26 7.19
N LYS A 149 -13.61 1.40 7.79
CA LYS A 149 -14.93 1.53 8.41
C LYS A 149 -16.07 1.37 7.39
N GLU A 150 -15.93 1.92 6.19
CA GLU A 150 -16.91 1.74 5.11
C GLU A 150 -17.05 0.25 4.72
N VAL A 151 -15.93 -0.46 4.64
CA VAL A 151 -15.91 -1.91 4.32
C VAL A 151 -16.56 -2.74 5.42
N TRP A 152 -16.28 -2.42 6.69
CA TRP A 152 -16.91 -3.10 7.81
C TRP A 152 -18.41 -2.79 7.94
N GLU A 153 -18.83 -1.59 7.56
CA GLU A 153 -20.25 -1.26 7.44
C GLU A 153 -20.92 -2.07 6.31
N ALA A 154 -20.27 -2.18 5.15
CA ALA A 154 -20.77 -3.02 4.05
C ALA A 154 -20.91 -4.49 4.47
N LYS A 155 -19.98 -5.00 5.30
CA LYS A 155 -20.09 -6.33 5.90
C LYS A 155 -21.32 -6.49 6.78
N ARG A 156 -21.62 -5.51 7.64
CA ARG A 156 -22.84 -5.49 8.46
C ARG A 156 -24.11 -5.51 7.61
N ARG A 157 -24.04 -4.95 6.39
CA ARG A 157 -25.14 -4.94 5.41
C ARG A 157 -25.18 -6.19 4.51
N GLY A 158 -24.32 -7.17 4.74
CA GLY A 158 -24.35 -8.47 4.07
C GLY A 158 -23.35 -8.66 2.94
N LEU A 159 -22.49 -7.69 2.65
CA LEU A 159 -21.41 -7.90 1.68
C LEU A 159 -20.36 -8.83 2.28
N SER A 160 -19.91 -9.85 1.53
CA SER A 160 -18.75 -10.61 1.95
C SER A 160 -17.47 -9.81 1.70
N VAL A 161 -16.69 -9.57 2.75
CA VAL A 161 -15.50 -8.72 2.69
C VAL A 161 -14.30 -9.35 3.38
N SER A 162 -13.11 -8.95 2.98
CA SER A 162 -11.87 -9.18 3.71
C SER A 162 -11.02 -7.92 3.66
N VAL A 163 -10.26 -7.64 4.70
CA VAL A 163 -9.36 -6.48 4.72
C VAL A 163 -7.92 -6.94 4.90
N VAL A 164 -7.02 -6.49 4.03
CA VAL A 164 -5.59 -6.73 4.16
C VAL A 164 -4.92 -5.43 4.59
N TYR A 165 -4.04 -5.49 5.59
CA TYR A 165 -3.26 -4.38 6.11
C TYR A 165 -1.77 -4.63 5.84
N PRO A 166 -1.28 -4.31 4.64
CA PRO A 166 0.13 -4.48 4.34
C PRO A 166 0.98 -3.61 5.25
N ALA A 167 2.12 -4.16 5.67
CA ALA A 167 3.24 -3.39 6.17
C ALA A 167 3.94 -2.66 5.00
N TRP A 168 5.23 -2.33 5.12
CA TRP A 168 5.97 -1.72 4.02
C TRP A 168 6.12 -2.69 2.84
N VAL A 169 5.43 -2.40 1.73
CA VAL A 169 5.45 -3.26 0.54
C VAL A 169 6.66 -2.92 -0.33
N TYR A 170 7.37 -3.93 -0.80
CA TYR A 170 8.51 -3.76 -1.70
C TYR A 170 8.59 -4.88 -2.73
N GLY A 171 9.30 -4.63 -3.83
CA GLY A 171 9.40 -5.56 -4.94
C GLY A 171 9.75 -4.87 -6.27
N PRO A 172 9.99 -5.63 -7.34
CA PRO A 172 10.08 -5.06 -8.69
C PRO A 172 8.85 -4.20 -9.03
N ASN A 173 9.06 -3.05 -9.67
CA ASN A 173 8.06 -2.00 -9.93
C ASN A 173 7.59 -1.20 -8.70
N ASP A 174 8.31 -1.27 -7.58
CA ASP A 174 8.07 -0.40 -6.42
C ASP A 174 8.19 1.09 -6.81
N LYS A 175 7.22 1.89 -6.39
CA LYS A 175 7.12 3.33 -6.69
C LYS A 175 7.36 4.22 -5.47
N THR A 176 7.52 3.61 -4.29
CA THR A 176 7.27 4.29 -3.01
C THR A 176 8.36 4.08 -1.98
N LEU A 177 9.11 2.97 -2.00
CA LEU A 177 10.11 2.70 -0.97
C LEU A 177 11.53 2.65 -1.53
N PHE A 178 11.88 1.63 -2.30
CA PHE A 178 13.26 1.39 -2.77
C PHE A 178 13.82 2.53 -3.61
N PRO A 179 13.11 3.05 -4.63
CA PRO A 179 13.63 4.17 -5.42
C PRO A 179 13.86 5.44 -4.59
N LEU A 180 12.96 5.75 -3.64
CA LEU A 180 13.07 6.95 -2.80
C LEU A 180 14.27 6.84 -1.84
N LEU A 181 14.45 5.68 -1.21
CA LEU A 181 15.61 5.43 -0.35
C LEU A 181 16.91 5.43 -1.16
N ALA A 182 16.95 4.77 -2.33
CA ALA A 182 18.13 4.73 -3.18
C ALA A 182 18.53 6.14 -3.67
N ASP A 183 17.57 6.98 -4.07
CA ASP A 183 17.85 8.37 -4.45
C ASP A 183 18.40 9.18 -3.26
N GLY A 184 17.79 9.05 -2.09
CA GLY A 184 18.24 9.71 -0.86
C GLY A 184 19.67 9.28 -0.47
N ILE A 185 19.98 7.99 -0.55
CA ILE A 185 21.31 7.42 -0.26
C ILE A 185 22.33 7.95 -1.26
N ARG A 186 22.04 7.84 -2.56
CA ARG A 186 22.94 8.29 -3.64
C ARG A 186 23.27 9.78 -3.52
N LYS A 187 22.28 10.61 -3.15
CA LYS A 187 22.45 12.05 -2.93
C LYS A 187 23.03 12.41 -1.56
N ARG A 188 23.32 11.43 -0.71
CA ARG A 188 23.78 11.62 0.68
C ARG A 188 22.84 12.49 1.53
N GLN A 189 21.53 12.34 1.31
CA GLN A 189 20.46 13.08 1.99
C GLN A 189 19.81 12.28 3.12
N MET A 190 20.23 11.03 3.35
CA MET A 190 19.68 10.19 4.40
C MET A 190 20.25 10.54 5.77
N ILE A 191 19.34 10.69 6.74
CA ILE A 191 19.64 10.87 8.16
C ILE A 191 18.79 9.87 8.96
N TYR A 192 19.28 9.52 10.15
CA TYR A 192 18.54 8.72 11.13
C TYR A 192 18.23 9.55 12.37
N TRP A 193 17.17 9.19 13.07
CA TRP A 193 16.76 9.85 14.32
C TRP A 193 16.33 8.88 15.42
N MET A 194 16.33 7.59 15.08
CA MET A 194 16.02 6.49 15.98
C MET A 194 16.96 5.34 15.65
N ARG A 195 17.53 4.72 16.67
CA ARG A 195 18.35 3.52 16.51
C ARG A 195 17.48 2.27 16.55
N ASN A 196 17.80 1.31 15.71
CA ASN A 196 17.11 0.01 15.63
C ASN A 196 15.60 0.18 15.41
N ALA A 197 15.22 1.16 14.59
CA ALA A 197 13.82 1.36 14.23
C ALA A 197 13.37 0.15 13.40
N ARG A 198 12.44 -0.65 13.94
CA ARG A 198 11.96 -1.85 13.28
C ARG A 198 11.11 -1.45 12.10
N MET A 199 11.31 -2.14 10.99
CA MET A 199 10.61 -1.90 9.75
C MET A 199 10.03 -3.22 9.27
N SER A 200 8.79 -3.48 9.66
CA SER A 200 8.04 -4.63 9.15
C SER A 200 7.77 -4.44 7.65
N MET A 201 8.13 -5.42 6.83
CA MET A 201 8.02 -5.34 5.37
C MET A 201 7.31 -6.58 4.82
N VAL A 202 6.71 -6.46 3.64
CA VAL A 202 6.16 -7.59 2.90
C VAL A 202 6.56 -7.51 1.43
N TYR A 203 7.12 -8.59 0.91
CA TYR A 203 7.45 -8.70 -0.50
C TYR A 203 6.17 -8.81 -1.34
N ILE A 204 6.16 -8.15 -2.49
CA ILE A 204 4.97 -7.98 -3.32
C ILE A 204 4.29 -9.30 -3.71
N ASP A 205 5.05 -10.34 -4.06
CA ASP A 205 4.46 -11.63 -4.43
C ASP A 205 3.80 -12.32 -3.23
N ASN A 206 4.42 -12.21 -2.04
CA ASN A 206 3.86 -12.77 -0.81
C ASN A 206 2.57 -12.04 -0.41
N LEU A 207 2.53 -10.71 -0.59
CA LEU A 207 1.33 -9.90 -0.37
C LEU A 207 0.21 -10.29 -1.34
N VAL A 208 0.52 -10.43 -2.63
CA VAL A 208 -0.44 -10.85 -3.65
C VAL A 208 -0.99 -12.24 -3.34
N ASP A 209 -0.15 -13.18 -2.89
CA ASP A 209 -0.61 -14.47 -2.40
C ASP A 209 -1.63 -14.33 -1.26
N LEU A 210 -1.36 -13.48 -0.26
CA LEU A 210 -2.31 -13.24 0.83
C LEU A 210 -3.63 -12.65 0.34
N ILE A 211 -3.57 -11.68 -0.58
CA ILE A 211 -4.76 -11.04 -1.13
C ILE A 211 -5.62 -12.05 -1.88
N MET A 212 -5.00 -12.94 -2.67
CA MET A 212 -5.72 -13.98 -3.39
C MET A 212 -6.32 -15.03 -2.45
N LEU A 213 -5.62 -15.42 -1.39
CA LEU A 213 -6.20 -16.28 -0.34
C LEU A 213 -7.39 -15.59 0.34
N ALA A 214 -7.26 -14.31 0.68
CA ALA A 214 -8.35 -13.51 1.24
C ALA A 214 -9.51 -13.30 0.26
N ALA A 215 -9.27 -13.38 -1.06
CA ALA A 215 -10.32 -13.27 -2.08
C ALA A 215 -11.11 -14.58 -2.29
N THR A 216 -10.48 -15.73 -2.02
CA THR A 216 -10.99 -17.04 -2.46
C THR A 216 -11.39 -17.96 -1.31
N GLN A 217 -10.76 -17.84 -0.14
CA GLN A 217 -11.07 -18.71 0.97
C GLN A 217 -12.35 -18.28 1.70
N PRO A 218 -13.24 -19.22 2.05
CA PRO A 218 -14.42 -18.93 2.87
C PRO A 218 -14.09 -18.35 4.25
N SER A 219 -13.02 -18.84 4.88
CA SER A 219 -12.56 -18.42 6.22
C SER A 219 -12.11 -16.96 6.30
N ALA A 220 -11.89 -16.30 5.16
CA ALA A 220 -11.51 -14.89 5.10
C ALA A 220 -12.70 -13.92 5.15
N ASP A 221 -13.93 -14.41 5.06
CA ASP A 221 -15.12 -13.56 5.10
C ASP A 221 -15.32 -12.92 6.48
N GLY A 222 -15.39 -11.58 6.51
CA GLY A 222 -15.50 -10.81 7.75
C GLY A 222 -14.17 -10.64 8.49
N GLU A 223 -13.03 -11.02 7.88
CA GLU A 223 -11.75 -11.04 8.56
C GLU A 223 -10.77 -9.97 8.04
N GLY A 224 -9.96 -9.46 8.97
CA GLY A 224 -8.81 -8.61 8.71
C GLY A 224 -7.49 -9.36 8.86
N TYR A 225 -6.49 -9.06 8.04
CA TYR A 225 -5.17 -9.69 8.03
C TYR A 225 -4.03 -8.68 7.90
N LEU A 226 -3.12 -8.64 8.88
CA LEU A 226 -1.85 -7.93 8.76
C LEU A 226 -0.90 -8.72 7.85
N ALA A 227 -0.25 -8.03 6.91
CA ALA A 227 0.68 -8.66 5.97
C ALA A 227 2.12 -8.20 6.24
N CYS A 228 2.95 -9.11 6.74
CA CYS A 228 4.37 -8.90 7.00
C CYS A 228 5.13 -10.21 6.79
N ASP A 229 6.31 -10.14 6.19
CA ASP A 229 7.22 -11.28 6.11
C ASP A 229 7.91 -11.55 7.45
N ASP A 230 8.37 -12.79 7.63
CA ASP A 230 8.93 -13.36 8.86
C ASP A 230 10.38 -12.93 9.17
N GLU A 231 10.71 -11.67 8.95
CA GLU A 231 12.10 -11.21 9.04
C GLU A 231 12.24 -9.84 9.72
N ASP A 232 13.12 -9.80 10.71
CA ASP A 232 13.48 -8.60 11.44
C ASP A 232 14.38 -7.71 10.57
N MET A 233 13.78 -6.68 9.99
CA MET A 233 14.50 -5.59 9.32
C MET A 233 14.44 -4.32 10.18
N THR A 234 15.54 -3.57 10.17
CA THR A 234 15.57 -2.20 10.67
C THR A 234 15.66 -1.22 9.52
N PHE A 235 15.20 0.01 9.73
CA PHE A 235 15.33 1.07 8.73
C PHE A 235 16.80 1.28 8.31
N GLU A 236 17.72 1.25 9.27
CA GLU A 236 19.16 1.35 9.02
C GLU A 236 19.70 0.14 8.25
N GLY A 237 19.21 -1.06 8.58
CA GLY A 237 19.56 -2.30 7.91
C GLY A 237 19.12 -2.30 6.44
N LEU A 238 17.91 -1.82 6.16
CA LEU A 238 17.38 -1.68 4.80
C LEU A 238 18.21 -0.68 4.01
N CYS A 239 18.45 0.52 4.57
CA CYS A 239 19.28 1.53 3.93
C CYS A 239 20.70 1.03 3.63
N SER A 240 21.29 0.26 4.54
CA SER A 240 22.61 -0.33 4.35
C SER A 240 22.63 -1.36 3.22
N ARG A 241 21.60 -2.21 3.12
CA ARG A 241 21.45 -3.18 2.02
C ARG A 241 21.24 -2.49 0.66
N ILE A 242 20.43 -1.44 0.61
CA ILE A 242 20.23 -0.64 -0.60
C ILE A 242 21.54 0.04 -1.01
N ALA A 243 22.24 0.67 -0.06
CA ALA A 243 23.52 1.34 -0.31
C ALA A 243 24.56 0.38 -0.91
N ALA A 244 24.69 -0.82 -0.34
CA ALA A 244 25.55 -1.87 -0.89
C ALA A 244 25.13 -2.28 -2.31
N GLY A 245 23.82 -2.44 -2.55
CA GLY A 245 23.28 -2.82 -3.86
C GLY A 245 23.53 -1.78 -4.98
N ILE A 246 23.49 -0.49 -4.66
CA ILE A 246 23.71 0.59 -5.63
C ILE A 246 25.17 1.10 -5.65
N GLY A 247 26.08 0.45 -4.91
CA GLY A 247 27.49 0.85 -4.81
C GLY A 247 27.72 2.20 -4.14
N SER A 248 26.86 2.60 -3.19
CA SER A 248 26.98 3.85 -2.44
C SER A 248 27.36 3.62 -0.97
N PRO A 249 28.02 4.58 -0.29
CA PRO A 249 28.27 4.48 1.15
C PRO A 249 26.97 4.43 1.95
N ALA A 250 26.92 3.60 2.99
CA ALA A 250 25.78 3.55 3.90
C ALA A 250 25.63 4.89 4.65
N PRO A 251 24.39 5.37 4.87
CA PRO A 251 24.16 6.54 5.70
C PRO A 251 24.61 6.28 7.15
N SER A 252 25.13 7.30 7.83
CA SER A 252 25.65 7.17 9.20
C SER A 252 25.30 8.35 10.12
N ILE A 253 24.63 9.38 9.61
CA ILE A 253 24.32 10.60 10.35
C ILE A 253 23.10 10.36 11.23
N TYR A 254 23.25 10.62 12.53
CA TYR A 254 22.16 10.60 13.50
C TYR A 254 21.88 12.01 14.01
N LEU A 255 20.61 12.41 14.01
CA LEU A 255 20.13 13.65 14.61
C LEU A 255 19.08 13.36 15.69
N PRO A 256 18.98 14.17 16.76
CA PRO A 256 17.96 13.95 17.80
C PRO A 256 16.54 14.00 17.23
N PHE A 257 15.67 13.06 17.63
CA PHE A 257 14.27 12.99 17.19
C PHE A 257 13.54 14.34 17.24
N ARG A 258 13.65 15.07 18.37
CA ARG A 258 12.97 16.37 18.54
C ARG A 258 13.42 17.41 17.54
N LEU A 259 14.70 17.41 17.16
CA LEU A 259 15.24 18.32 16.14
C LEU A 259 14.62 18.00 14.78
N VAL A 260 14.68 16.73 14.38
CA VAL A 260 14.17 16.27 13.09
C VAL A 260 12.65 16.48 12.96
N HIS A 261 11.88 16.19 14.02
CA HIS A 261 10.43 16.39 14.06
C HIS A 261 10.03 17.87 13.99
N THR A 262 10.81 18.75 14.63
CA THR A 262 10.58 20.21 14.58
C THR A 262 10.89 20.75 13.19
N LEU A 263 12.02 20.37 12.59
CA LEU A 263 12.40 20.75 11.24
C LEU A 263 11.36 20.30 10.21
N ALA A 264 10.88 19.06 10.31
CA ALA A 264 9.81 18.55 9.46
C ALA A 264 8.56 19.43 9.56
N GLY A 265 8.13 19.80 10.78
CA GLY A 265 6.99 20.69 10.99
C GLY A 265 7.15 22.10 10.40
N LEU A 266 8.36 22.65 10.45
CA LEU A 266 8.67 23.93 9.83
C LEU A 266 8.60 23.82 8.29
N MET A 267 9.18 22.77 7.72
CA MET A 267 9.12 22.51 6.27
C MET A 267 7.67 22.37 5.78
N GLU A 268 6.85 21.61 6.50
CA GLU A 268 5.43 21.48 6.19
C GLU A 268 4.70 22.84 6.25
N SER A 269 4.97 23.65 7.28
CA SER A 269 4.35 24.98 7.40
C SER A 269 4.73 25.90 6.22
N VAL A 270 6.01 25.94 5.87
CA VAL A 270 6.51 26.73 4.73
C VAL A 270 5.88 26.26 3.42
N TYR A 271 5.88 24.95 3.17
CA TYR A 271 5.35 24.38 1.93
C TYR A 271 3.83 24.58 1.79
N ARG A 272 3.08 24.54 2.91
CA ARG A 272 1.64 24.87 2.92
C ARG A 272 1.40 26.35 2.65
N MET A 273 2.21 27.23 3.24
CA MET A 273 2.08 28.68 3.06
C MET A 273 2.30 29.10 1.61
N ILE A 274 3.26 28.48 0.91
CA ILE A 274 3.51 28.74 -0.51
C ILE A 274 2.60 27.92 -1.45
N GLY A 275 1.66 27.13 -0.91
CA GLY A 275 0.76 26.30 -1.70
C GLY A 275 1.44 25.23 -2.55
N SER A 276 2.63 24.75 -2.13
CA SER A 276 3.42 23.84 -2.97
C SER A 276 2.71 22.49 -3.14
N PRO A 277 2.43 22.06 -4.38
CA PRO A 277 1.91 20.72 -4.64
C PRO A 277 2.96 19.63 -4.40
N THR A 278 4.23 20.02 -4.30
CA THR A 278 5.36 19.11 -4.13
C THR A 278 5.52 18.74 -2.66
N ARG A 279 5.65 17.45 -2.38
CA ARG A 279 5.92 16.94 -1.03
C ARG A 279 7.28 17.47 -0.52
N PRO A 280 7.38 17.99 0.72
CA PRO A 280 8.67 18.32 1.32
C PRO A 280 9.57 17.08 1.44
N LEU A 281 10.87 17.28 1.60
CA LEU A 281 11.82 16.16 1.77
C LEU A 281 11.44 15.30 2.98
N LEU A 282 11.01 15.95 4.06
CA LEU A 282 10.65 15.33 5.31
C LEU A 282 9.31 15.86 5.82
N THR A 283 8.47 14.95 6.29
CA THR A 283 7.18 15.22 6.95
C THR A 283 7.21 14.66 8.36
N ARG A 284 6.44 15.21 9.28
CA ARG A 284 6.29 14.67 10.65
C ARG A 284 5.78 13.24 10.61
N GLN A 285 4.86 12.95 9.69
CA GLN A 285 4.36 11.58 9.47
C GLN A 285 5.50 10.61 9.13
N ALA A 286 6.39 10.96 8.19
CA ALA A 286 7.53 10.11 7.84
C ALA A 286 8.49 9.93 9.03
N VAL A 287 8.72 10.99 9.81
CA VAL A 287 9.57 10.93 11.03
C VAL A 287 9.00 9.95 12.05
N GLU A 288 7.71 10.02 12.31
CA GLU A 288 7.03 9.16 13.29
C GLU A 288 6.96 7.71 12.84
N VAL A 289 6.57 7.44 11.59
CA VAL A 289 6.41 6.07 11.06
C VAL A 289 7.75 5.33 11.03
N LEU A 290 8.83 5.98 10.58
CA LEU A 290 10.17 5.38 10.58
C LEU A 290 10.85 5.41 11.96
N SER A 291 10.15 5.86 13.02
CA SER A 291 10.58 5.68 14.41
C SER A 291 9.95 4.46 15.08
N SER A 292 9.14 3.68 14.36
CA SER A 292 8.40 2.55 14.91
C SER A 292 9.33 1.47 15.48
N ARG A 293 8.82 0.80 16.52
CA ARG A 293 9.43 -0.40 17.14
C ARG A 293 8.50 -1.61 17.10
N ALA A 294 7.29 -1.46 16.53
CA ALA A 294 6.31 -2.53 16.55
C ALA A 294 6.73 -3.70 15.66
N VAL A 295 6.56 -4.89 16.22
CA VAL A 295 6.45 -6.14 15.46
C VAL A 295 5.03 -6.25 14.92
N VAL A 296 4.90 -6.44 13.61
CA VAL A 296 3.61 -6.74 12.99
C VAL A 296 3.38 -8.25 13.05
N ASP A 297 2.42 -8.69 13.85
CA ASP A 297 2.03 -10.09 13.94
C ASP A 297 1.07 -10.46 12.81
N CYS A 298 1.49 -11.39 11.96
CA CYS A 298 0.69 -11.93 10.86
C CYS A 298 0.31 -13.41 11.09
N SER A 299 0.43 -13.92 12.33
CA SER A 299 0.16 -15.31 12.68
C SER A 299 -1.28 -15.74 12.37
N LYS A 300 -2.23 -14.80 12.40
CA LYS A 300 -3.62 -15.03 12.00
C LYS A 300 -3.73 -15.48 10.55
N ALA A 301 -3.06 -14.80 9.61
CA ALA A 301 -3.07 -15.16 8.20
C ALA A 301 -2.50 -16.57 7.97
N ARG A 302 -1.46 -16.94 8.72
CA ARG A 302 -0.86 -18.29 8.64
C ARG A 302 -1.79 -19.37 9.14
N LYS A 303 -2.40 -19.16 10.31
CA LYS A 303 -3.26 -20.16 10.96
C LYS A 303 -4.58 -20.35 10.23
N SER A 304 -5.20 -19.26 9.76
CA SER A 304 -6.54 -19.30 9.18
C SER A 304 -6.57 -19.50 7.66
N LEU A 305 -5.55 -19.04 6.93
CA LEU A 305 -5.49 -19.13 5.47
C LEU A 305 -4.36 -20.04 4.96
N GLY A 306 -3.47 -20.52 5.84
CA GLY A 306 -2.27 -21.24 5.42
C GLY A 306 -1.24 -20.35 4.71
N TRP A 307 -1.33 -19.03 4.87
CA TRP A 307 -0.43 -18.09 4.21
C TRP A 307 1.01 -18.23 4.71
N GLN A 308 1.98 -18.12 3.80
CA GLN A 308 3.41 -18.22 4.10
C GLN A 308 4.20 -17.28 3.18
N SER A 309 5.27 -16.69 3.70
CA SER A 309 6.24 -15.91 2.93
C SER A 309 7.11 -16.82 2.07
N ARG A 310 6.68 -17.08 0.83
CA ARG A 310 7.39 -17.98 -0.10
C ARG A 310 8.71 -17.38 -0.58
N VAL A 311 8.74 -16.06 -0.77
CA VAL A 311 9.95 -15.33 -1.10
C VAL A 311 10.53 -14.76 0.19
N GLY A 312 11.69 -15.27 0.61
CA GLY A 312 12.43 -14.71 1.73
C GLY A 312 12.95 -13.30 1.42
N GLN A 313 13.17 -12.49 2.46
CA GLN A 313 13.52 -11.08 2.33
C GLN A 313 14.85 -10.86 1.64
N LYS A 314 15.85 -11.73 1.86
CA LYS A 314 17.14 -11.64 1.15
C LYS A 314 16.94 -11.72 -0.36
N GLU A 315 16.12 -12.66 -0.82
CA GLU A 315 15.81 -12.84 -2.23
C GLU A 315 14.91 -11.73 -2.77
N GLY A 316 13.89 -11.33 -2.01
CA GLY A 316 13.03 -10.20 -2.37
C GLY A 316 13.81 -8.91 -2.56
N ILE A 317 14.75 -8.61 -1.65
CA ILE A 317 15.61 -7.42 -1.74
C ILE A 317 16.51 -7.52 -2.98
N ARG A 318 17.11 -8.70 -3.24
CA ARG A 318 17.94 -8.93 -4.42
C ARG A 318 17.16 -8.65 -5.71
N ARG A 319 15.97 -9.25 -5.88
CA ARG A 319 15.12 -9.02 -7.07
C ARG A 319 14.71 -7.56 -7.22
N THR A 320 14.42 -6.90 -6.10
CA THR A 320 14.04 -5.48 -6.11
C THR A 320 15.21 -4.59 -6.54
N LEU A 321 16.42 -4.89 -6.07
CA LEU A 321 17.63 -4.19 -6.49
C LEU A 321 17.97 -4.46 -7.95
N ASP A 322 17.90 -5.71 -8.40
CA ASP A 322 18.13 -6.06 -9.81
C ASP A 322 17.21 -5.25 -10.73
N TRP A 323 15.91 -5.18 -10.39
CA TRP A 323 14.95 -4.35 -11.09
C TRP A 323 15.32 -2.85 -11.01
N LEU A 324 15.61 -2.34 -9.81
CA LEU A 324 15.93 -0.93 -9.61
C LEU A 324 17.13 -0.48 -10.45
N MET A 325 18.12 -1.35 -10.64
CA MET A 325 19.30 -1.09 -11.48
C MET A 325 18.97 -1.02 -12.98
N THR A 326 17.83 -1.55 -13.42
CA THR A 326 17.33 -1.37 -14.80
C THR A 326 16.62 -0.04 -15.01
N VAL A 327 16.25 0.66 -13.93
CA VAL A 327 15.53 1.94 -13.97
C VAL A 327 16.54 3.08 -13.92
N ASP A 328 16.42 4.02 -14.86
CA ASP A 328 17.24 5.23 -14.86
C ASP A 328 17.13 5.98 -13.50
N PRO A 329 18.25 6.28 -12.82
CA PRO A 329 18.24 6.97 -11.53
C PRO A 329 17.55 8.34 -11.51
N SER A 330 17.37 8.99 -12.67
CA SER A 330 16.59 10.23 -12.78
C SER A 330 15.08 10.01 -12.55
N HIS A 331 14.59 8.80 -12.81
CA HIS A 331 13.18 8.41 -12.63
C HIS A 331 12.88 7.82 -11.25
N TRP A 332 13.87 7.63 -10.38
CA TRP A 332 13.62 7.08 -9.02
C TRP A 332 12.70 7.97 -8.16
N LYS A 333 12.56 9.26 -8.48
CA LYS A 333 11.62 10.18 -7.82
C LYS A 333 10.39 10.55 -8.66
N SER A 334 10.30 10.11 -9.92
CA SER A 334 9.17 10.51 -10.78
C SER A 334 7.89 9.83 -10.29
N LYS A 335 6.93 10.65 -9.83
CA LYS A 335 5.57 10.22 -9.45
C LYS A 335 4.70 9.96 -10.67
#